data_AF-A0A534W289-F1
#
_entry.id   AF-A0A534W289-F1
#
_cell.length_a   1.000
_cell.length_b   1.000
_cell.length_c   1.000
_cell.angle_alpha   90.00
_cell.angle_beta   90.00
_cell.angle_gamma   90.00
#
_symmetry.space_group_name_H-M   'P 1'
#
loop_
_entity.id
_entity.type
_entity.pdbx_description
1 polymer ?
#
loop_
_entity_poly.entity_id
_entity_poly.type
_entity_poly.pdbx_seq_one_letter_code
_entity_poly.pdbx_strand_id
1 'polypeptide(L)'
;MAFLTPEEFGAAIGVLAEHHGVERLRERLARLNAFTSRRGLNNAAAIADRLFALSGGLRRQVAATLAFTSLWQELVGARLGEAGEKRLEVLADEVNACLAADETIVPGREADLDRALTAYREALAEAAGPVVARLDMLMKAVPAVAERLRATAASAATLPPS
;
A
#
# COMPACT_ATOMS: atom_id res chain seq x y z
N MET A 1 4.39 -4.89 10.43
CA MET A 1 3.94 -4.43 9.08
C MET A 1 4.45 -5.36 8.01
N ALA A 2 3.62 -5.65 7.00
CA ALA A 2 3.99 -6.47 5.87
C ALA A 2 4.81 -5.72 4.84
N PHE A 3 5.76 -6.41 4.23
CA PHE A 3 6.60 -5.86 3.16
C PHE A 3 5.99 -6.18 1.80
N LEU A 4 6.11 -5.23 0.87
CA LEU A 4 5.59 -5.41 -0.48
C LEU A 4 6.47 -6.39 -1.27
N THR A 5 5.83 -7.21 -2.11
CA THR A 5 6.52 -7.98 -3.15
C THR A 5 7.03 -7.04 -4.27
N PRO A 6 7.96 -7.48 -5.15
CA PRO A 6 8.38 -6.67 -6.29
C PRO A 6 7.22 -6.20 -7.16
N GLU A 7 6.24 -7.07 -7.38
CA GLU A 7 5.04 -6.76 -8.16
C GLU A 7 4.15 -5.71 -7.47
N GLU A 8 3.89 -5.88 -6.17
CA GLU A 8 3.09 -4.93 -5.38
C GLU A 8 3.78 -3.56 -5.31
N PHE A 9 5.10 -3.55 -5.13
CA PHE A 9 5.89 -2.33 -5.11
C PHE A 9 5.90 -1.65 -6.49
N GLY A 10 6.05 -2.42 -7.56
CA GLY A 10 5.94 -1.94 -8.94
C GLY A 10 4.59 -1.30 -9.23
N ALA A 11 3.49 -1.94 -8.79
CA ALA A 11 2.15 -1.38 -8.90
C ALA A 11 2.01 -0.06 -8.14
N ALA A 12 2.55 0.03 -6.92
CA ALA A 12 2.51 1.27 -6.13
C ALA A 12 3.28 2.42 -6.81
N ILE A 13 4.44 2.15 -7.40
CA ILE A 13 5.17 3.15 -8.19
C ILE A 13 4.43 3.51 -9.47
N GLY A 14 3.74 2.56 -10.10
CA GLY A 14 2.84 2.80 -11.23
C GLY A 14 1.76 3.82 -10.89
N VAL A 15 1.09 3.65 -9.76
CA VAL A 15 0.08 4.60 -9.25
C VAL A 15 0.68 6.00 -9.03
N LEU A 16 1.84 6.08 -8.38
CA LEU A 16 2.50 7.37 -8.16
C LEU A 16 2.92 8.04 -9.47
N ALA A 17 3.35 7.24 -10.45
CA ALA A 17 3.77 7.72 -11.76
C ALA A 17 2.58 8.20 -12.59
N GLU A 18 1.43 7.52 -12.50
CA GLU A 18 0.18 7.96 -13.12
C GLU A 18 -0.30 9.29 -12.51
N HIS A 19 -0.23 9.42 -11.18
CA HIS A 19 -0.67 10.62 -10.50
C HIS A 19 0.23 11.85 -10.75
N HIS A 20 1.55 11.68 -10.76
CA HIS A 20 2.49 12.81 -10.89
C HIS A 20 3.04 13.01 -12.30
N GLY A 21 3.02 11.98 -13.14
CA GLY A 21 3.91 11.86 -14.28
C GLY A 21 5.28 11.30 -13.87
N VAL A 22 5.86 10.42 -14.69
CA VAL A 22 7.14 9.73 -14.43
C VAL A 22 8.28 10.70 -14.11
N GLU A 23 8.42 11.77 -14.91
CA GLU A 23 9.52 12.72 -14.74
C GLU A 23 9.43 13.49 -13.42
N ARG A 24 8.23 13.98 -13.10
CA ARG A 24 7.98 14.69 -11.85
C ARG A 24 8.15 13.77 -10.65
N LEU A 25 7.66 12.53 -10.73
CA LEU A 25 7.89 11.53 -9.69
C LEU A 25 9.39 11.32 -9.43
N ARG A 26 10.17 11.09 -10.50
CA ARG A 26 11.64 10.95 -10.41
C ARG A 26 12.28 12.17 -9.73
N GLU A 27 11.89 13.38 -10.11
CA GLU A 27 12.44 14.60 -9.52
C GLU A 27 12.10 14.72 -8.03
N ARG A 28 10.86 14.44 -7.65
CA ARG A 28 10.43 14.46 -6.25
C ARG A 28 11.21 13.44 -5.42
N LEU A 29 11.35 12.22 -5.92
CA LEU A 29 12.15 11.17 -5.28
C LEU A 29 13.62 11.59 -5.14
N ALA A 30 14.19 12.23 -6.16
CA ALA A 30 15.56 12.74 -6.09
C ALA A 30 15.71 13.85 -5.04
N ARG A 31 14.76 14.78 -4.94
CA ARG A 31 14.75 15.85 -3.92
C ARG A 31 14.65 15.30 -2.50
N LEU A 32 13.96 14.17 -2.34
CA LEU A 32 13.86 13.44 -1.07
C LEU A 32 15.05 12.49 -0.83
N ASN A 33 16.11 12.57 -1.63
CA ASN A 33 17.32 11.73 -1.54
C ASN A 33 17.05 10.22 -1.64
N ALA A 34 16.00 9.81 -2.36
CA ALA A 34 15.63 8.40 -2.51
C ALA A 34 16.69 7.58 -3.25
N PHE A 35 17.51 8.22 -4.08
CA PHE A 35 18.65 7.63 -4.80
C PHE A 35 19.69 8.71 -5.13
N THR A 36 20.92 8.28 -5.37
CA THR A 36 22.06 9.17 -5.66
C THR A 36 22.18 9.56 -7.14
N SER A 37 21.55 8.82 -8.05
CA SER A 37 21.60 9.08 -9.49
C SER A 37 20.26 8.84 -10.16
N ARG A 38 19.90 9.75 -11.07
CA ARG A 38 18.68 9.70 -11.91
C ARG A 38 18.87 8.92 -13.21
N ARG A 39 20.10 8.52 -13.54
CA ARG A 39 20.43 7.92 -14.83
C ARG A 39 19.67 6.60 -15.03
N GLY A 40 18.96 6.50 -16.16
CA GLY A 40 18.19 5.30 -16.54
C GLY A 40 16.80 5.19 -15.90
N LEU A 41 16.40 6.14 -15.05
CA LEU A 41 15.09 6.15 -14.41
C LEU A 41 14.05 6.85 -15.32
N ASN A 42 13.80 6.29 -16.49
CA ASN A 42 13.00 6.96 -17.53
C ASN A 42 11.55 6.45 -17.63
N ASN A 43 11.18 5.47 -16.82
CA ASN A 43 9.83 4.91 -16.75
C ASN A 43 9.54 4.42 -15.32
N ALA A 44 8.28 4.13 -15.04
CA ALA A 44 7.83 3.70 -13.71
C ALA A 44 8.51 2.39 -13.28
N ALA A 45 8.69 1.42 -14.19
CA ALA A 45 9.34 0.15 -13.88
C ALA A 45 10.79 0.32 -13.42
N ALA A 46 11.58 1.13 -14.13
CA ALA A 46 12.97 1.41 -13.75
C ALA A 46 13.09 2.15 -12.40
N ILE A 47 12.13 3.04 -12.11
CA ILE A 47 12.03 3.69 -10.78
C ILE A 47 11.71 2.65 -9.71
N ALA A 48 10.76 1.76 -9.98
CA ALA A 48 10.35 0.71 -9.06
C ALA A 48 11.49 -0.24 -8.74
N ASP A 49 12.17 -0.78 -9.74
CA ASP A 49 13.30 -1.70 -9.55
C ASP A 49 14.40 -1.06 -8.68
N ARG A 50 14.72 0.20 -8.96
CA ARG A 50 15.72 0.94 -8.20
C ARG A 50 15.30 1.14 -6.75
N LEU A 51 14.10 1.63 -6.51
CA LEU A 51 13.61 1.90 -5.16
C LEU A 51 13.39 0.61 -4.37
N PHE A 52 12.93 -0.46 -5.02
CA PHE A 52 12.76 -1.77 -4.40
C PHE A 52 14.12 -2.31 -3.94
N ALA A 53 15.15 -2.25 -4.79
CA ALA A 53 16.50 -2.70 -4.43
C ALA A 53 17.11 -1.91 -3.25
N LEU A 54 16.86 -0.60 -3.21
CA LEU A 54 17.37 0.29 -2.14
C LEU A 54 16.62 0.07 -0.82
N SER A 55 15.29 0.09 -0.86
CA SER A 55 14.42 -0.05 0.31
C SER A 55 14.29 -1.49 0.82
N GLY A 56 14.63 -2.48 -0.02
CA GLY A 56 14.32 -3.88 0.24
C GLY A 56 12.82 -4.16 0.28
N GLY A 57 12.02 -3.49 -0.56
CA GLY A 57 10.55 -3.57 -0.50
C GLY A 57 9.99 -2.97 0.79
N LEU A 58 10.53 -1.82 1.20
CA LEU A 58 10.22 -1.11 2.47
C LEU A 58 10.72 -1.79 3.75
N ARG A 59 11.53 -2.86 3.65
CA ARG A 59 12.14 -3.53 4.82
C ARG A 59 13.17 -2.69 5.55
N ARG A 60 13.87 -1.83 4.82
CA ARG A 60 14.98 -1.02 5.33
C ARG A 60 14.51 0.39 5.64
N GLN A 61 14.88 0.93 6.79
CA GLN A 61 14.62 2.32 7.16
C GLN A 61 15.67 3.24 6.54
N VAL A 62 15.53 3.50 5.24
CA VAL A 62 16.45 4.31 4.44
C VAL A 62 15.70 5.42 3.71
N ALA A 63 16.44 6.38 3.14
CA ALA A 63 15.85 7.52 2.42
C ALA A 63 14.87 7.10 1.32
N ALA A 64 15.13 5.99 0.61
CA ALA A 64 14.21 5.44 -0.40
C ALA A 64 12.83 5.08 0.19
N THR A 65 12.81 4.47 1.38
CA THR A 65 11.58 4.09 2.09
C THR A 65 10.83 5.34 2.54
N LEU A 66 11.53 6.28 3.19
CA LEU A 66 10.91 7.52 3.67
C LEU A 66 10.34 8.36 2.53
N ALA A 67 11.07 8.47 1.42
CA ALA A 67 10.61 9.20 0.23
C ALA A 67 9.37 8.57 -0.38
N PHE A 68 9.35 7.24 -0.54
CA PHE A 68 8.19 6.52 -1.02
C PHE A 68 6.98 6.71 -0.09
N THR A 69 7.15 6.47 1.21
CA THR A 69 6.06 6.57 2.20
C THR A 69 5.49 7.98 2.24
N SER A 70 6.33 9.02 2.18
CA SER A 70 5.87 10.41 2.17
C SER A 70 5.00 10.72 0.95
N LEU A 71 5.45 10.31 -0.25
CA LEU A 71 4.69 10.53 -1.48
C LEU A 71 3.40 9.71 -1.52
N TRP A 72 3.42 8.49 -0.97
CA TRP A 72 2.24 7.65 -0.87
C TRP A 72 1.21 8.23 0.10
N GLN A 73 1.63 8.68 1.28
CA GLN A 73 0.75 9.31 2.26
C GLN A 73 0.16 10.62 1.72
N GLU A 74 0.94 11.42 1.01
CA GLU A 74 0.43 12.62 0.34
C GLU A 74 -0.66 12.28 -0.68
N LEU A 75 -0.44 11.26 -1.53
CA LEU A 75 -1.43 10.81 -2.50
C LEU A 75 -2.72 10.36 -1.81
N VAL A 76 -2.61 9.50 -0.79
CA VAL A 76 -3.76 8.89 -0.11
C VAL A 76 -4.53 9.95 0.69
N GLY A 77 -3.83 10.80 1.45
CA GLY A 77 -4.44 11.88 2.22
C GLY A 77 -5.16 12.89 1.32
N ALA A 78 -4.55 13.26 0.19
CA ALA A 78 -5.19 14.16 -0.77
C ALA A 78 -6.49 13.59 -1.39
N ARG A 79 -6.62 12.27 -1.50
CA ARG A 79 -7.82 11.61 -2.02
C ARG A 79 -8.90 11.40 -0.96
N LEU A 80 -8.51 11.12 0.28
CA LEU A 80 -9.44 10.87 1.38
C LEU A 80 -10.04 12.14 1.96
N GLY A 81 -9.22 13.16 2.18
CA GLY A 81 -9.57 14.30 3.02
C GLY A 81 -9.85 13.91 4.48
N GLU A 82 -10.14 14.91 5.33
CA GLU A 82 -10.27 14.72 6.78
C GLU A 82 -11.42 13.76 7.17
N ALA A 83 -12.55 13.83 6.46
CA ALA A 83 -13.69 12.96 6.72
C ALA A 83 -13.39 11.49 6.36
N GLY A 84 -12.66 11.27 5.25
CA GLY A 84 -12.22 9.94 4.84
C GLY A 84 -11.21 9.35 5.82
N GLU A 85 -10.26 10.16 6.29
CA GLU A 85 -9.28 9.75 7.30
C GLU A 85 -9.94 9.30 8.61
N LYS A 86 -10.88 10.08 9.15
CA LYS A 86 -11.64 9.70 10.36
C LYS A 86 -12.45 8.42 10.16
N ARG A 87 -13.06 8.24 8.99
CA ARG A 87 -13.80 7.01 8.67
C ARG A 87 -12.87 5.79 8.65
N LEU A 88 -11.68 5.92 8.05
CA LEU A 88 -10.71 4.82 8.02
C LEU A 88 -10.09 4.52 9.38
N GLU A 89 -9.92 5.52 10.26
CA GLU A 89 -9.47 5.31 11.63
C GLU A 89 -10.44 4.40 12.39
N VAL A 90 -11.75 4.67 12.34
CA VAL A 90 -12.77 3.81 12.95
C VAL A 90 -12.74 2.39 12.39
N LEU A 91 -12.61 2.25 11.07
CA LEU A 91 -12.52 0.93 10.43
C LEU A 91 -11.22 0.20 10.77
N ALA A 92 -10.13 0.93 10.99
CA ALA A 92 -8.86 0.35 11.46
C ALA A 92 -9.01 -0.19 12.89
N ASP A 93 -9.75 0.49 13.76
CA ASP A 93 -10.04 0.01 15.11
C ASP A 93 -10.85 -1.29 15.09
N GLU A 94 -11.81 -1.44 14.16
CA GLU A 94 -12.55 -2.69 13.97
C GLU A 94 -11.65 -3.86 13.52
N VAL A 95 -10.70 -3.58 12.62
CA VAL A 95 -9.68 -4.57 12.22
C VAL A 95 -8.80 -4.94 13.41
N ASN A 96 -8.32 -3.96 14.16
CA ASN A 96 -7.46 -4.16 15.33
C ASN A 96 -8.17 -4.92 16.45
N ALA A 97 -9.48 -4.74 16.63
CA ALA A 97 -10.29 -5.49 17.60
C ALA A 97 -10.36 -7.01 17.31
N CYS A 98 -10.00 -7.43 16.08
CA CYS A 98 -9.91 -8.83 15.69
C CYS A 98 -8.50 -9.42 15.88
N LEU A 99 -7.53 -8.62 16.34
CA LEU A 99 -6.15 -9.01 16.54
C LEU A 99 -5.83 -9.14 18.03
N ALA A 100 -4.96 -10.10 18.35
CA ALA A 100 -4.35 -10.24 19.66
C ALA A 100 -3.20 -9.24 19.82
N ALA A 101 -2.69 -9.12 21.05
CA ALA A 101 -1.59 -8.20 21.37
C ALA A 101 -0.29 -8.50 20.59
N ASP A 102 -0.11 -9.74 20.13
CA ASP A 102 1.02 -10.18 19.30
C ASP A 102 0.74 -10.07 17.79
N GLU A 103 -0.31 -9.34 17.41
CA GLU A 103 -0.75 -9.13 16.02
C GLU A 103 -1.27 -10.40 15.31
N THR A 104 -1.48 -11.50 16.05
CA THR A 104 -2.15 -12.70 15.51
C THR A 104 -3.66 -12.51 15.45
N ILE A 105 -4.33 -13.23 14.55
CA ILE A 105 -5.80 -13.18 14.44
C ILE A 105 -6.39 -13.95 15.62
N VAL A 106 -7.32 -13.32 16.34
CA VAL A 106 -8.02 -13.97 17.47
C VAL A 106 -8.86 -15.14 16.92
N PRO A 107 -8.74 -16.36 17.47
CA PRO A 107 -9.55 -17.50 17.03
C PRO A 107 -11.06 -17.21 17.10
N GLY A 108 -11.77 -17.49 16.01
CA GLY A 108 -13.21 -17.25 15.91
C GLY A 108 -13.60 -15.84 15.46
N ARG A 109 -12.63 -14.92 15.28
CA ARG A 109 -12.84 -13.57 14.75
C ARG A 109 -12.57 -13.45 13.24
N GLU A 110 -12.29 -14.54 12.54
CA GLU A 110 -11.91 -14.51 11.13
C GLU A 110 -12.98 -13.88 10.24
N ALA A 111 -14.25 -14.19 10.49
CA ALA A 111 -15.39 -13.61 9.77
C ALA A 111 -15.61 -12.12 10.13
N ASP A 112 -15.36 -11.73 11.38
CA ASP A 112 -15.42 -10.31 11.79
C ASP A 112 -14.31 -9.52 11.10
N LEU A 113 -13.10 -10.07 11.07
CA LEU A 113 -11.95 -9.50 10.38
C LEU A 113 -12.22 -9.35 8.88
N ASP A 114 -12.80 -10.35 8.21
CA ASP A 114 -13.15 -10.26 6.79
C ASP A 114 -14.14 -9.14 6.50
N ARG A 115 -15.14 -8.96 7.36
CA ARG A 115 -16.11 -7.87 7.24
C ARG A 115 -15.44 -6.52 7.44
N ALA A 116 -14.62 -6.37 8.48
CA ALA A 116 -13.89 -5.13 8.74
C ALA A 116 -12.92 -4.78 7.60
N LEU A 117 -12.15 -5.75 7.09
CA LEU A 117 -11.26 -5.56 5.95
C LEU A 117 -12.03 -5.22 4.67
N THR A 118 -13.20 -5.81 4.45
CA THR A 118 -14.06 -5.48 3.30
C THR A 118 -14.57 -4.05 3.39
N ALA A 119 -15.11 -3.65 4.55
CA ALA A 119 -15.60 -2.29 4.77
C ALA A 119 -14.47 -1.24 4.65
N TYR A 120 -13.29 -1.53 5.21
CA TYR A 120 -12.10 -0.70 5.06
C TYR A 120 -11.72 -0.54 3.59
N ARG A 121 -11.64 -1.67 2.85
CA ARG A 121 -11.28 -1.67 1.42
C ARG A 121 -12.28 -0.86 0.60
N GLU A 122 -13.57 -1.02 0.84
CA GLU A 122 -14.64 -0.32 0.12
C GLU A 122 -14.60 1.18 0.38
N ALA A 123 -14.47 1.60 1.64
CA ALA A 123 -14.35 3.01 2.01
C ALA A 123 -13.12 3.66 1.35
N LEU A 124 -11.97 2.97 1.34
CA LEU A 124 -10.77 3.50 0.70
C LEU A 124 -10.86 3.45 -0.84
N ALA A 125 -11.50 2.43 -1.42
CA ALA A 125 -11.67 2.32 -2.87
C ALA A 125 -12.64 3.37 -3.42
N GLU A 126 -13.66 3.75 -2.65
CA GLU A 126 -14.60 4.83 -2.97
C GLU A 126 -13.84 6.16 -3.16
N ALA A 127 -12.88 6.46 -2.29
CA ALA A 127 -12.12 7.71 -2.35
C ALA A 127 -10.91 7.65 -3.30
N ALA A 128 -10.17 6.53 -3.29
CA ALA A 128 -8.85 6.44 -3.90
C ALA A 128 -8.72 5.43 -5.04
N GLY A 129 -9.78 4.65 -5.32
CA GLY A 129 -9.79 3.59 -6.31
C GLY A 129 -9.29 2.24 -5.77
N PRO A 130 -9.68 1.12 -6.40
CA PRO A 130 -9.48 -0.22 -5.86
C PRO A 130 -8.00 -0.64 -5.75
N VAL A 131 -7.16 -0.18 -6.68
CA VAL A 131 -5.71 -0.49 -6.67
C VAL A 131 -5.02 0.19 -5.49
N VAL A 132 -5.30 1.47 -5.25
CA VAL A 132 -4.75 2.22 -4.11
C VAL A 132 -5.23 1.62 -2.81
N ALA A 133 -6.52 1.27 -2.72
CA ALA A 133 -7.06 0.64 -1.53
C ALA A 133 -6.34 -0.66 -1.16
N ARG A 134 -6.16 -1.55 -2.13
CA ARG A 134 -5.43 -2.81 -1.91
C ARG A 134 -4.00 -2.56 -1.44
N LEU A 135 -3.26 -1.68 -2.12
CA LEU A 135 -1.84 -1.45 -1.83
C LEU A 135 -1.64 -0.76 -0.48
N ASP A 136 -2.46 0.24 -0.16
CA ASP A 136 -2.42 0.95 1.11
C ASP A 136 -2.72 0.02 2.29
N MET A 137 -3.75 -0.84 2.15
CA MET A 137 -4.05 -1.88 3.15
C MET A 137 -2.86 -2.83 3.35
N LEU A 138 -2.21 -3.29 2.27
CA LEU A 138 -1.03 -4.16 2.37
C LEU A 138 0.14 -3.49 3.09
N MET A 139 0.38 -2.20 2.85
CA MET A 139 1.45 -1.45 3.51
C MET A 139 1.22 -1.24 5.01
N LYS A 140 -0.05 -1.12 5.42
CA LYS A 140 -0.45 -0.91 6.82
C LYS A 140 -0.66 -2.21 7.59
N ALA A 141 -0.97 -3.30 6.89
CA ALA A 141 -1.31 -4.59 7.50
C ALA A 141 -0.15 -5.20 8.31
N VAL A 142 -0.52 -5.88 9.39
CA VAL A 142 0.36 -6.85 10.07
C VAL A 142 0.53 -8.11 9.21
N PRO A 143 1.56 -8.94 9.41
CA PRO A 143 1.85 -10.08 8.55
C PRO A 143 0.64 -11.02 8.32
N ALA A 144 -0.07 -11.40 9.39
CA ALA A 144 -1.24 -12.29 9.30
C ALA A 144 -2.37 -11.70 8.43
N VAL A 145 -2.64 -10.41 8.57
CA VAL A 145 -3.65 -9.70 7.78
C VAL A 145 -3.21 -9.59 6.31
N ALA A 146 -1.93 -9.31 6.06
CA ALA A 146 -1.42 -9.20 4.70
C ALA A 146 -1.46 -10.52 3.93
N GLU A 147 -1.14 -11.64 4.59
CA GLU A 147 -1.31 -12.98 4.01
C GLU A 147 -2.76 -13.24 3.62
N ARG A 148 -3.70 -12.89 4.51
CA ARG A 148 -5.14 -13.00 4.24
C ARG A 148 -5.58 -12.14 3.06
N LEU A 149 -5.16 -10.88 3.00
CA LEU A 149 -5.45 -9.97 1.88
C LEU A 149 -4.92 -10.48 0.54
N ARG A 150 -3.74 -11.11 0.53
CA ARG A 150 -3.16 -11.72 -0.68
C ARG A 150 -3.92 -12.97 -1.10
N ALA A 151 -4.33 -13.82 -0.16
CA ALA A 151 -5.12 -15.01 -0.43
C ALA A 151 -6.47 -14.65 -1.09
N THR A 152 -7.17 -13.64 -0.57
CA THR A 152 -8.44 -13.16 -1.15
C THR A 152 -8.24 -12.65 -2.59
N ALA A 153 -7.16 -11.92 -2.86
CA ALA A 153 -6.86 -11.43 -4.21
C ALA A 153 -6.56 -12.58 -5.19
N ALA A 154 -5.82 -13.61 -4.77
CA ALA A 154 -5.54 -14.78 -5.58
C ALA A 154 -6.83 -15.58 -5.89
N SER A 155 -7.74 -15.72 -4.92
CA SER A 155 -9.04 -16.35 -5.14
C SER A 155 -9.91 -15.57 -6.13
N ALA A 156 -9.91 -14.23 -6.05
CA ALA A 156 -10.64 -13.39 -6.99
C ALA A 156 -10.11 -13.47 -8.43
N ALA A 157 -8.79 -13.62 -8.61
CA ALA A 157 -8.16 -13.76 -9.93
C ALA A 157 -8.40 -15.13 -10.60
N THR A 158 -8.85 -16.14 -9.84
CA THR A 158 -9.02 -17.53 -10.32
C THR A 158 -10.44 -17.80 -10.83
N LEU A 159 -11.40 -16.91 -10.59
CA LEU A 159 -12.78 -17.06 -11.09
C LEU A 159 -12.87 -16.53 -12.54
N PRO A 160 -13.38 -17.31 -13.52
CA PRO A 160 -13.60 -16.82 -14.87
C PRO A 160 -14.67 -15.71 -14.87
N PRO A 161 -14.62 -14.75 -15.81
CA PRO A 161 -15.68 -13.75 -15.95
C PRO A 161 -17.00 -14.49 -16.23
N SER A 162 -18.02 -14.19 -15.41
CA SER A 162 -19.40 -14.67 -15.60
C SER A 162 -20.06 -13.95 -16.77
#